data_AF-A0AAU6Y371-F1
#
_entry.id   AF-A0AAU6Y371-F1
#
_cell.length_a   1.000
_cell.length_b   1.000
_cell.length_c   1.000
_cell.angle_alpha   90.00
_cell.angle_beta   90.00
_cell.angle_gamma   90.00
#
_symmetry.space_group_name_H-M   'P 1'
#
loop_
_entity.id
_entity.type
_entity.pdbx_description
1 polymer ?
#
loop_
_entity_poly.entity_id
_entity_poly.type
_entity_poly.pdbx_seq_one_letter_code
_entity_poly.pdbx_strand_id
1 'polypeptide(L)'
;MNEPGTDYTGGEFVLTEQTPRAQSRAIVLQPKRGDMLIFTTSFRPVKGTKGYYRVNTKHGVSTVNTGERYTLGIIFHDALS
;
A
#
# COMPACT_ATOMS: atom_id res chain seq x y z
N MET A 1 0.43 13.15 -12.75
CA MET A 1 0.95 12.72 -11.43
C MET A 1 2.39 13.18 -11.28
N ASN A 2 2.81 13.41 -10.03
CA ASN A 2 4.08 14.03 -9.66
C ASN A 2 5.25 13.05 -9.63
N GLU A 3 6.48 13.57 -9.69
CA GLU A 3 7.74 12.82 -9.56
C GLU A 3 8.32 12.97 -8.13
N PRO A 4 8.49 11.86 -7.38
CA PRO A 4 9.10 11.91 -6.05
C PRO A 4 10.56 12.41 -6.08
N GLY A 5 10.95 13.17 -5.06
CA GLY A 5 12.28 13.78 -4.94
C GLY A 5 12.50 15.01 -5.82
N THR A 6 11.62 15.27 -6.79
CA THR A 6 11.62 16.50 -7.61
C THR A 6 10.45 17.41 -7.25
N ASP A 7 9.22 16.88 -7.29
CA ASP A 7 8.00 17.66 -7.03
C ASP A 7 7.59 17.63 -5.55
N TYR A 8 7.98 16.59 -4.81
CA TYR A 8 7.67 16.42 -3.39
C TYR A 8 8.69 15.52 -2.66
N THR A 9 8.77 15.63 -1.33
CA THR A 9 9.52 14.70 -0.45
C THR A 9 8.62 14.10 0.63
N GLY A 10 9.01 12.93 1.16
CA GLY A 10 8.10 12.10 1.95
C GLY A 10 7.00 11.50 1.07
N GLY A 11 5.80 11.34 1.61
CA GLY A 11 4.62 10.88 0.86
C GLY A 11 4.75 9.46 0.30
N GLU A 12 5.58 8.62 0.90
CA GLU A 12 5.72 7.21 0.54
C GLU A 12 4.40 6.47 0.78
N PHE A 13 4.09 5.52 -0.11
CA PHE A 13 3.01 4.57 0.13
C PHE A 13 3.50 3.51 1.12
N VAL A 14 2.80 3.39 2.24
CA VAL A 14 3.17 2.47 3.32
C VAL A 14 2.12 1.37 3.40
N LEU A 15 2.56 0.12 3.33
CA LEU A 15 1.75 -1.06 3.61
C LEU A 15 2.29 -1.75 4.85
N THR A 16 1.42 -2.12 5.78
CA THR A 16 1.78 -2.88 6.99
C THR A 16 1.03 -4.19 7.01
N GLU A 17 1.79 -5.28 7.08
CA GLU A 17 1.26 -6.63 7.18
C GLU A 17 1.33 -7.08 8.63
N GLN A 18 0.19 -7.46 9.21
CA GLN A 18 0.16 -8.02 10.55
C GLN A 18 0.55 -9.50 10.50
N THR A 19 1.65 -9.82 11.17
CA THR A 19 2.15 -11.20 11.28
C THR A 19 1.65 -11.82 12.59
N PRO A 20 0.98 -12.99 12.58
CA PRO A 20 0.55 -13.63 13.82
C PRO A 20 1.73 -13.87 14.76
N ARG A 21 1.63 -13.40 16.02
CA ARG A 21 2.64 -13.59 17.08
C ARG A 21 4.04 -13.04 16.73
N ALA A 22 4.11 -12.09 15.80
CA ALA A 22 5.35 -11.43 15.42
C ALA A 22 5.08 -9.94 15.15
N GLN A 23 6.15 -9.16 15.01
CA GLN A 23 6.05 -7.75 14.68
C GLN A 23 5.44 -7.56 13.27
N SER A 24 4.65 -6.50 13.12
CA SER A 24 4.13 -6.11 11.81
C SER A 24 5.28 -5.76 10.88
N ARG A 25 5.16 -6.18 9.62
CA ARG A 25 6.14 -5.89 8.58
C ARG A 25 5.69 -4.66 7.80
N ALA A 26 6.52 -3.63 7.74
CA ALA A 26 6.29 -2.47 6.91
C ALA A 26 6.93 -2.67 5.52
N ILE A 27 6.18 -2.33 4.48
CA ILE A 27 6.63 -2.23 3.10
C ILE A 27 6.42 -0.76 2.71
N VAL A 28 7.50 -0.09 2.36
CA VAL A 28 7.50 1.33 2.01
C VAL A 28 7.87 1.46 0.55
N LEU A 29 6.99 2.06 -0.25
CA LEU A 29 7.13 2.21 -1.68
C LEU A 29 7.07 3.68 -2.06
N GLN A 30 7.90 4.09 -3.01
CA GLN A 30 7.88 5.43 -3.58
C GLN A 30 7.73 5.31 -5.10
N PRO A 31 6.50 5.11 -5.62
CA PRO A 31 6.25 4.95 -7.05
C PRO A 31 6.69 6.21 -7.80
N LYS A 32 7.36 6.02 -8.94
CA LYS A 32 7.74 7.12 -9.83
C LYS A 32 6.56 7.57 -10.66
N ARG A 33 6.70 8.70 -11.35
CA ARG A 33 5.66 9.17 -12.26
C ARG A 33 5.38 8.13 -13.33
N GLY A 34 4.13 7.67 -13.40
CA GLY A 34 3.67 6.67 -14.36
C GLY A 34 3.59 5.25 -13.80
N ASP A 35 4.15 4.99 -12.62
CA ASP A 35 4.00 3.70 -11.95
C ASP A 35 2.59 3.49 -11.41
N MET A 36 2.18 2.23 -11.28
CA MET A 36 0.91 1.83 -10.68
C MET A 36 1.13 0.82 -9.56
N LEU A 37 0.37 0.97 -8.47
CA LEU A 37 0.30 -0.01 -7.39
C LEU A 37 -1.04 -0.73 -7.41
N ILE A 38 -1.00 -2.06 -7.36
CA ILE A 38 -2.16 -2.92 -7.15
C ILE A 38 -1.99 -3.63 -5.82
N PHE A 39 -2.92 -3.44 -4.91
CA PHE A 39 -2.86 -4.00 -3.57
C PHE A 39 -4.27 -4.28 -3.03
N THR A 40 -4.35 -5.13 -2.01
CA THR A 40 -5.60 -5.49 -1.34
C THR A 40 -6.00 -4.45 -0.30
N THR A 41 -7.28 -4.14 -0.19
CA THR A 41 -7.79 -3.08 0.71
C THR A 41 -7.73 -3.46 2.20
N SER A 42 -7.95 -4.73 2.55
CA SER A 42 -8.08 -5.17 3.96
C SER A 42 -7.19 -6.36 4.34
N PHE A 43 -7.03 -7.34 3.46
CA PHE A 43 -6.20 -8.52 3.72
C PHE A 43 -5.61 -9.02 2.42
N ARG A 44 -4.48 -9.71 2.51
CA ARG A 44 -3.94 -10.47 1.37
C ARG A 44 -3.86 -11.97 1.69
N PRO A 45 -4.02 -12.84 0.69
CA PRO A 45 -3.76 -14.26 0.84
C PRO A 45 -2.25 -14.52 0.90
N VAL A 46 -1.82 -15.27 1.91
CA VAL A 46 -0.43 -15.72 2.08
C VAL A 46 -0.40 -17.23 2.04
N LYS A 47 0.57 -17.79 1.31
CA LYS A 47 0.77 -19.23 1.20
C LYS A 47 1.41 -19.76 2.50
N GLY A 48 0.68 -20.61 3.21
CA GLY A 48 1.17 -21.38 4.37
C GLY A 48 1.32 -22.87 4.06
N THR A 49 1.67 -23.65 5.07
CA THR A 49 1.87 -25.10 4.94
C THR A 49 0.58 -25.88 4.68
N LYS A 50 -0.57 -25.36 5.13
CA LYS A 50 -1.91 -25.98 4.97
C LYS A 50 -2.79 -25.29 3.92
N GLY A 51 -2.20 -24.48 3.05
CA GLY A 51 -2.93 -23.67 2.07
C GLY A 51 -2.83 -22.17 2.35
N TYR A 52 -3.70 -21.39 1.70
CA TYR A 52 -3.71 -19.94 1.87
C TYR A 52 -4.45 -19.52 3.13
N TYR A 53 -3.89 -18.55 3.84
CA TYR A 53 -4.56 -17.87 4.95
C TYR A 53 -4.53 -16.36 4.74
N ARG A 54 -5.41 -15.65 5.44
CA ARG A 54 -5.53 -14.19 5.33
C ARG A 54 -4.60 -13.54 6.33
N VAL A 55 -3.79 -12.59 5.88
CA VAL A 55 -3.08 -11.64 6.76
C VAL A 55 -3.71 -10.27 6.62
N ASN A 56 -3.97 -9.62 7.74
CA ASN A 56 -4.50 -8.26 7.73
C ASN A 56 -3.44 -7.30 7.20
N THR A 57 -3.86 -6.42 6.31
CA THR A 57 -3.02 -5.40 5.70
C THR A 57 -3.64 -4.04 5.94
N LYS A 58 -2.86 -3.10 6.47
CA LYS A 58 -3.23 -1.68 6.43
C LYS A 58 -2.36 -0.98 5.41
N HIS A 59 -2.90 0.04 4.77
CA HIS A 59 -2.16 0.86 3.82
C HIS A 59 -2.43 2.33 4.09
N GLY A 60 -1.49 3.19 3.68
CA GLY A 60 -1.58 4.62 3.85
C GLY A 60 -0.48 5.34 3.10
N VAL A 61 -0.42 6.64 3.31
CA VAL A 61 0.63 7.51 2.77
C VAL A 61 1.29 8.20 3.95
N SER A 62 2.61 8.22 3.99
CA SER A 62 3.36 8.97 5.00
C SER A 62 3.14 10.49 4.82
N THR A 63 3.57 11.27 5.79
CA THR A 63 3.53 12.73 5.69
C THR A 63 4.31 13.20 4.46
N VAL A 64 3.69 14.08 3.68
CA VAL A 64 4.39 14.86 2.65
C VAL A 64 5.14 15.97 3.38
N ASN A 65 6.46 16.00 3.26
CA ASN A 65 7.30 16.96 3.97
C ASN A 65 7.49 18.25 3.17
N THR A 66 7.53 18.16 1.85
CA THR A 66 7.63 19.31 0.94
C THR A 66 6.82 19.05 -0.33
N GLY A 67 6.35 20.13 -0.96
CA GLY A 67 5.60 20.06 -2.21
C GLY A 67 4.20 19.47 -2.05
N GLU A 68 3.63 19.01 -3.17
CA GLU A 68 2.29 18.44 -3.22
C GLU A 68 2.30 17.11 -3.98
N ARG A 69 1.53 16.14 -3.48
CA ARG A 69 1.44 14.79 -4.06
C ARG A 69 0.02 14.49 -4.52
N TYR A 70 -0.16 14.31 -5.82
CA TYR A 70 -1.41 13.89 -6.44
C TYR A 70 -1.36 12.43 -6.89
N THR A 71 -2.39 11.67 -6.53
CA THR A 71 -2.60 10.28 -6.94
C THR A 71 -4.05 10.07 -7.41
N LEU A 72 -4.26 9.03 -8.20
CA LEU A 72 -5.56 8.58 -8.69
C LEU A 72 -5.76 7.17 -8.15
N GLY A 73 -6.83 6.99 -7.39
CA GLY A 73 -7.23 5.69 -6.87
C GLY A 73 -8.40 5.13 -7.67
N ILE A 74 -8.34 3.83 -7.97
CA ILE A 74 -9.49 3.05 -8.43
C ILE A 74 -9.74 1.99 -7.35
N ILE A 75 -10.95 1.94 -6.80
CA ILE A 75 -11.33 0.98 -5.77
C ILE A 75 -12.31 -0.02 -6.38
N PHE A 76 -11.93 -1.29 -6.35
CA PHE A 76 -12.78 -2.39 -6.81
C PHE A 76 -13.63 -2.87 -5.63
N HIS A 77 -14.96 -2.79 -5.79
CA HIS A 77 -15.92 -3.33 -4.85
C HIS A 77 -16.55 -4.59 -5.44
N ASP A 78 -16.62 -5.65 -4.65
CA ASP A 78 -17.46 -6.80 -4.95
C ASP A 78 -18.87 -6.49 -4.42
N ALA A 79 -19.74 -6.02 -5.31
CA ALA A 79 -21.14 -5.84 -5.01
C ALA A 79 -21.87 -7.13 -5.40
N LEU A 80 -22.50 -7.80 -4.44
CA LEU A 80 -23.53 -8.78 -4.76
C LEU A 80 -24.66 -8.01 -5.44
N SER A 81 -24.86 -8.27 -6.73
CA SER A 81 -25.98 -7.76 -7.52
C SER A 81 -27.33 -8.11 -6.89
#